data_AF-A0A0Q7PX12-F1
#
_entry.id   AF-A0A0Q7PX12-F1
#
_cell.length_a   1.000
_cell.length_b   1.000
_cell.length_c   1.000
_cell.angle_alpha   90.00
_cell.angle_beta   90.00
_cell.angle_gamma   90.00
#
_symmetry.space_group_name_H-M   'P 1'
#
loop_
_entity.id
_entity.type
_entity.pdbx_description
1 polymer ?
#
loop_
_entity_poly.entity_id
_entity_poly.type
_entity_poly.pdbx_seq_one_letter_code
_entity_poly.pdbx_strand_id
1 'polypeptide(L)'
;MLSAMGLFKSEEERLAAQAERERVEAARQVAQAEQDKKDAAARAFAARAASPVGRAELAHEAGHRFFEIQLDVSQTQGTAFFGEVRGNESRSDAHLGVLGEIEAVGWRLEHAGYVFVETGQESTDKFVSTGQRIAVTGKTVGIYLFRRAEA
;
A
#
# COMPACT_ATOMS: atom_id res chain seq x y z
N MET A 1 -12.40 -50.84 -50.39
CA MET A 1 -13.54 -50.80 -49.45
C MET A 1 -12.96 -50.44 -48.08
N LEU A 2 -13.15 -49.19 -47.62
CA LEU A 2 -12.66 -48.74 -46.31
C LEU A 2 -13.71 -49.06 -45.25
N SER A 3 -13.32 -49.82 -44.24
CA SER A 3 -14.16 -50.15 -43.08
C SER A 3 -14.24 -48.93 -42.14
N ALA A 4 -15.44 -48.37 -42.00
CA ALA A 4 -15.75 -47.31 -41.05
C ALA A 4 -15.96 -47.90 -39.64
N MET A 5 -14.87 -48.20 -38.93
CA MET A 5 -14.89 -48.45 -37.48
C MET A 5 -14.63 -47.13 -36.76
N GLY A 6 -15.68 -46.40 -36.42
CA GLY A 6 -15.56 -45.12 -35.74
C GLY A 6 -16.76 -44.77 -34.88
N LEU A 7 -16.51 -44.73 -33.57
CA LEU A 7 -17.15 -43.83 -32.59
C LEU A 7 -18.65 -43.98 -32.31
N PHE A 8 -19.04 -44.97 -31.50
CA PHE A 8 -20.17 -44.80 -30.57
C PHE A 8 -19.82 -45.45 -29.22
N LYS A 9 -19.38 -44.64 -28.26
CA LYS A 9 -19.33 -45.05 -26.84
C LYS A 9 -20.75 -45.30 -26.34
N SER A 10 -20.96 -46.32 -25.50
CA SER A 10 -22.28 -46.57 -24.91
C SER A 10 -22.73 -45.35 -24.08
N GLU A 11 -24.04 -45.14 -23.93
CA GLU A 11 -24.56 -44.03 -23.12
C GLU A 11 -23.99 -44.05 -21.69
N GLU A 12 -23.80 -45.24 -21.13
CA GLU A 12 -23.22 -45.47 -19.82
C GLU A 12 -21.75 -45.01 -19.73
N GLU A 13 -20.94 -45.29 -20.74
CA GLU A 13 -19.56 -44.80 -20.83
C GLU A 13 -19.49 -43.27 -20.97
N ARG A 14 -20.47 -42.65 -21.65
CA ARG A 14 -20.54 -41.19 -21.78
C ARG A 14 -20.92 -40.53 -20.46
N LEU A 15 -21.88 -41.10 -19.73
CA LEU A 15 -22.30 -40.64 -18.40
C LEU A 15 -21.17 -40.78 -17.38
N ALA A 16 -20.46 -41.91 -17.37
CA ALA A 16 -19.31 -42.12 -16.49
C ALA A 16 -18.16 -41.16 -16.79
N ALA A 17 -17.84 -40.95 -18.08
CA ALA A 17 -16.80 -40.00 -18.49
C ALA A 17 -17.18 -38.55 -18.16
N GLN A 18 -18.47 -38.20 -18.20
CA GLN A 18 -18.96 -36.87 -17.84
C GLN A 18 -18.92 -36.66 -16.32
N ALA A 19 -19.40 -37.62 -15.54
CA ALA A 19 -19.32 -37.57 -14.08
C ALA A 19 -17.88 -37.47 -13.58
N GLU A 20 -16.93 -38.16 -14.21
CA GLU A 20 -15.52 -38.07 -13.84
C GLU A 20 -14.92 -36.71 -14.19
N ARG A 21 -15.26 -36.12 -15.35
CA ARG A 21 -14.85 -34.76 -15.71
C ARG A 21 -15.40 -33.73 -14.74
N GLU A 22 -16.68 -33.84 -14.38
CA GLU A 22 -17.32 -32.96 -13.40
C GLU A 22 -16.67 -33.06 -12.03
N ARG A 23 -16.29 -34.27 -11.59
CA ARG A 23 -15.53 -34.47 -10.33
C ARG A 23 -14.15 -33.85 -10.38
N VAL A 24 -13.41 -34.03 -11.47
CA VAL A 24 -12.07 -33.45 -11.63
C VAL A 24 -12.14 -31.93 -11.71
N GLU A 25 -13.13 -31.37 -12.43
CA GLU A 25 -13.36 -29.93 -12.51
C GLU A 25 -13.80 -29.35 -11.16
N ALA A 26 -14.71 -30.01 -10.44
CA ALA A 26 -15.11 -29.60 -9.09
C ALA A 26 -13.93 -29.63 -8.12
N ALA A 27 -13.09 -30.67 -8.17
CA ALA A 27 -11.87 -30.76 -7.36
C ALA A 27 -10.88 -29.63 -7.69
N ARG A 28 -10.71 -29.29 -8.98
CA ARG A 28 -9.88 -28.16 -9.42
C ARG A 28 -10.45 -26.82 -8.96
N GLN A 29 -11.77 -26.63 -9.04
CA GLN A 29 -12.43 -25.41 -8.56
C GLN A 29 -12.28 -25.23 -7.05
N VAL A 30 -12.43 -26.31 -6.27
CA VAL A 30 -12.22 -26.28 -4.81
C VAL A 30 -10.74 -25.96 -4.50
N ALA A 31 -9.80 -26.61 -5.18
CA ALA A 31 -8.38 -26.35 -4.98
C ALA A 31 -8.00 -24.90 -5.35
N GLN A 32 -8.54 -24.38 -6.45
CA GLN A 32 -8.32 -23.00 -6.86
C GLN A 32 -8.92 -22.01 -5.87
N ALA A 33 -10.16 -22.24 -5.42
CA ALA A 33 -10.81 -21.38 -4.43
C ALA A 33 -10.05 -21.36 -3.09
N GLU A 34 -9.52 -22.49 -2.65
CA GLU A 34 -8.67 -22.56 -1.45
C GLU A 34 -7.33 -21.84 -1.65
N GLN A 35 -6.74 -21.92 -2.84
CA GLN A 35 -5.52 -21.18 -3.17
C GLN A 35 -5.78 -19.67 -3.21
N ASP A 36 -6.85 -19.24 -3.86
CA ASP A 36 -7.23 -17.82 -3.96
C ASP A 36 -7.50 -17.22 -2.57
N LYS A 37 -8.11 -17.98 -1.66
CA LYS A 37 -8.30 -17.58 -0.26
C LYS A 37 -6.97 -17.40 0.46
N LYS A 38 -6.03 -18.34 0.30
CA LYS A 38 -4.69 -18.24 0.90
C LYS A 38 -3.92 -17.05 0.36
N ASP A 39 -3.97 -16.82 -0.95
CA ASP A 39 -3.30 -15.70 -1.59
C ASP A 39 -3.92 -14.36 -1.15
N ALA A 40 -5.25 -14.30 -1.01
CA ALA A 40 -5.94 -13.14 -0.47
C ALA A 40 -5.54 -12.85 0.98
N ALA A 41 -5.48 -13.88 1.83
CA ALA A 41 -5.04 -13.75 3.21
C ALA A 41 -3.58 -13.29 3.31
N ALA A 42 -2.69 -13.85 2.49
CA ALA A 42 -1.29 -13.45 2.42
C ALA A 42 -1.13 -11.98 1.99
N ARG A 43 -1.90 -11.53 1.00
CA ARG A 43 -1.93 -10.12 0.58
C ARG A 43 -2.43 -9.20 1.69
N ALA A 44 -3.49 -9.59 2.39
CA ALA A 44 -4.03 -8.81 3.50
C ALA A 44 -3.03 -8.68 4.64
N PHE A 45 -2.35 -9.78 5.01
CA PHE A 45 -1.29 -9.77 6.00
C PHE A 45 -0.13 -8.87 5.57
N ALA A 46 0.36 -9.01 4.33
CA ALA A 46 1.45 -8.19 3.82
C ALA A 46 1.10 -6.69 3.81
N ALA A 47 -0.14 -6.35 3.44
CA ALA A 47 -0.62 -4.97 3.49
C ALA A 47 -0.67 -4.42 4.92
N ARG A 48 -1.13 -5.22 5.90
CA ARG A 48 -1.11 -4.83 7.31
C ARG A 48 0.33 -4.66 7.81
N ALA A 49 1.20 -5.64 7.56
CA ALA A 49 2.61 -5.60 7.96
C ALA A 49 3.35 -4.38 7.38
N ALA A 50 3.01 -3.94 6.16
CA ALA A 50 3.59 -2.76 5.53
C ALA A 50 3.06 -1.43 6.12
N SER A 51 1.88 -1.44 6.75
CA SER A 51 1.28 -0.25 7.34
C SER A 51 2.11 0.29 8.52
N PRO A 52 2.06 1.60 8.83
CA PRO A 52 2.73 2.19 9.98
C PRO A 52 2.54 1.41 11.29
N VAL A 53 1.29 1.06 11.59
CA VAL A 53 0.90 0.34 12.81
C VAL A 53 1.37 -1.11 12.76
N GLY A 54 1.21 -1.80 11.63
CA GLY A 54 1.71 -3.18 11.51
C GLY A 54 3.24 -3.29 11.61
N ARG A 55 3.99 -2.29 11.13
CA ARG A 55 5.43 -2.22 11.39
C ARG A 55 5.75 -2.03 12.87
N ALA A 56 4.96 -1.22 13.58
CA ALA A 56 5.12 -1.03 15.01
C ALA A 56 4.76 -2.30 15.81
N GLU A 57 3.72 -3.03 15.41
CA GLU A 57 3.33 -4.34 15.96
C GLU A 57 4.48 -5.35 15.80
N LEU A 58 4.97 -5.54 14.57
CA LEU A 58 6.08 -6.45 14.28
C LEU A 58 7.36 -6.07 15.02
N ALA A 59 7.68 -4.77 15.12
CA ALA A 59 8.84 -4.30 15.85
C ALA A 59 8.73 -4.59 17.36
N HIS A 60 7.52 -4.46 17.92
CA HIS A 60 7.26 -4.73 19.32
C HIS A 60 7.35 -6.23 19.63
N GLU A 61 6.77 -7.07 18.77
CA GLU A 61 6.86 -8.53 18.82
C GLU A 61 8.30 -9.03 18.69
N ALA A 62 9.09 -8.42 17.79
CA ALA A 62 10.52 -8.71 17.63
C ALA A 62 11.38 -8.28 18.84
N GLY A 63 10.80 -7.57 19.81
CA GLY A 63 11.47 -7.19 21.04
C GLY A 63 12.34 -5.93 20.93
N HIS A 64 12.15 -5.11 19.90
CA HIS A 64 12.91 -3.86 19.76
C HIS A 64 12.63 -2.90 20.92
N ARG A 65 13.67 -2.16 21.32
CA ARG A 65 13.58 -1.14 22.38
C ARG A 65 13.15 0.23 21.84
N PHE A 66 13.44 0.48 20.58
CA PHE A 66 13.15 1.72 19.87
C PHE A 66 12.47 1.40 18.54
N PHE A 67 11.59 2.29 18.12
CA PHE A 67 10.91 2.22 16.83
C PHE A 67 10.89 3.62 16.21
N GLU A 68 11.45 3.75 15.01
CA GLU A 68 11.42 4.99 14.24
C GLU A 68 10.46 4.85 13.06
N ILE A 69 9.69 5.90 12.81
CA ILE A 69 8.83 5.99 11.64
C ILE A 69 8.81 7.39 11.06
N GLN A 70 8.74 7.45 9.73
CA GLN A 70 8.56 8.68 8.97
C GLN A 70 7.14 8.73 8.44
N LEU A 71 6.42 9.83 8.70
CA LEU A 71 5.06 10.07 8.23
C LEU A 71 5.02 11.40 7.47
N ASP A 72 4.31 11.43 6.34
CA ASP A 72 4.05 12.67 5.64
C ASP A 72 3.00 13.48 6.44
N VAL A 73 3.31 14.73 6.76
CA VAL A 73 2.50 15.60 7.64
C VAL A 73 1.75 16.65 6.84
N SER A 74 2.42 17.25 5.85
CA SER A 74 1.80 18.20 4.92
C SER A 74 2.47 18.14 3.56
N GLN A 75 1.72 18.55 2.53
CA GLN A 75 2.22 18.75 1.18
C GLN A 75 1.88 20.16 0.73
N THR A 76 2.87 20.88 0.23
CA THR A 76 2.71 22.22 -0.35
C THR A 76 2.93 22.10 -1.85
N GLN A 77 1.88 22.35 -2.64
CA GLN A 77 1.96 22.45 -4.09
C GLN A 77 1.94 23.91 -4.50
N GLY A 78 3.04 24.39 -5.07
CA GLY A 78 3.11 25.70 -5.71
C GLY A 78 2.91 25.54 -7.21
N THR A 79 1.90 26.20 -7.79
CA THR A 79 1.73 26.28 -9.25
C THR A 79 1.88 27.73 -9.70
N ALA A 80 2.73 27.97 -10.70
CA ALA A 80 2.89 29.27 -11.34
C ALA A 80 2.19 29.24 -12.71
N PHE A 81 1.15 30.03 -12.88
CA PHE A 81 0.43 30.14 -14.16
C PHE A 81 0.17 31.61 -14.49
N PHE A 82 0.46 32.01 -15.75
CA PHE A 82 0.17 33.31 -16.36
C PHE A 82 -0.06 34.49 -15.38
N GLY A 83 1.02 34.92 -14.71
CA GLY A 83 1.01 36.13 -13.87
C GLY A 83 0.67 35.92 -12.39
N GLU A 84 0.14 34.76 -12.00
CA GLU A 84 -0.25 34.41 -10.62
C GLU A 84 0.62 33.25 -10.07
N VAL A 85 1.02 33.35 -8.80
CA VAL A 85 1.61 32.23 -8.04
C VAL A 85 0.52 31.77 -7.08
N ARG A 86 -0.02 30.56 -7.28
CA ARG A 86 -1.00 29.97 -6.38
C ARG A 86 -0.34 28.81 -5.64
N GLY A 87 -0.16 28.99 -4.33
CA GLY A 87 0.22 27.92 -3.40
C GLY A 87 -1.04 27.30 -2.82
N ASN A 88 -1.17 25.98 -2.90
CA ASN A 88 -2.16 25.23 -2.13
C ASN A 88 -1.42 24.35 -1.12
N GLU A 89 -1.69 24.57 0.17
CA GLU A 89 -1.18 23.74 1.25
C GLU A 89 -2.26 22.74 1.65
N SER A 90 -1.95 21.44 1.53
CA SER A 90 -2.81 20.38 2.05
C SER A 90 -2.14 19.81 3.30
N ARG A 91 -2.80 20.01 4.44
CA ARG A 91 -2.40 19.44 5.73
C ARG A 91 -3.35 18.29 6.07
N SER A 92 -2.79 17.14 6.42
CA SER A 92 -3.57 15.98 6.84
C SER A 92 -3.30 15.67 8.29
N ASP A 93 -4.34 15.67 9.11
CA ASP A 93 -4.26 15.26 10.52
C ASP A 93 -4.27 13.73 10.69
N ALA A 94 -4.34 12.96 9.59
CA ALA A 94 -4.34 11.50 9.62
C ALA A 94 -3.10 10.91 10.31
N HIS A 95 -1.96 11.62 10.29
CA HIS A 95 -0.75 11.20 10.99
C HIS A 95 -0.96 11.12 12.51
N LEU A 96 -1.79 11.98 13.11
CA LEU A 96 -2.04 11.97 14.56
C LEU A 96 -2.78 10.70 15.00
N GLY A 97 -3.74 10.23 14.21
CA GLY A 97 -4.44 8.97 14.48
C GLY A 97 -3.48 7.78 14.46
N VAL A 98 -2.58 7.74 13.48
CA VAL A 98 -1.54 6.71 13.36
C VAL A 98 -0.60 6.71 14.56
N LEU A 99 -0.17 7.87 15.05
CA LEU A 99 0.70 7.94 16.23
C LEU A 99 0.00 7.39 17.47
N GLY A 100 -1.28 7.70 17.67
CA GLY A 100 -2.06 7.17 18.78
C GLY A 100 -2.27 5.65 18.70
N GLU A 101 -2.49 5.11 17.51
CA GLU A 101 -2.56 3.65 17.29
C GLU A 101 -1.22 2.97 17.60
N ILE A 102 -0.08 3.60 17.24
CA ILE A 102 1.25 3.09 17.59
C ILE A 102 1.45 3.10 19.11
N GLU A 103 1.03 4.14 19.83
CA GLU A 103 1.11 4.15 21.29
C GLU A 103 0.25 3.06 21.93
N ALA A 104 -0.94 2.78 21.37
CA ALA A 104 -1.82 1.70 21.85
C ALA A 104 -1.20 0.30 21.72
N VAL A 105 -0.23 0.10 20.80
CA VAL A 105 0.54 -1.15 20.68
C VAL A 105 1.51 -1.36 21.86
N GLY A 106 1.78 -0.32 22.65
CA GLY A 106 2.77 -0.35 23.74
C GLY A 106 4.05 0.40 23.43
N TRP A 107 4.00 1.32 22.47
CA TRP A 107 5.06 2.30 22.25
C TRP A 107 4.75 3.60 22.99
N ARG A 108 5.78 4.39 23.26
CA ARG A 108 5.67 5.72 23.84
C ARG A 108 6.46 6.69 22.98
N LEU A 109 5.82 7.75 22.51
CA LEU A 109 6.52 8.76 21.71
C LEU A 109 7.57 9.47 22.56
N GLU A 110 8.83 9.44 22.11
CA GLU A 110 9.97 10.05 22.80
C GLU A 110 10.44 11.32 22.08
N HIS A 111 10.49 11.29 20.74
CA HIS A 111 10.93 12.44 19.95
C HIS A 111 10.14 12.59 18.65
N ALA A 112 9.94 13.84 18.23
CA ALA A 112 9.38 14.19 16.95
C ALA A 112 10.25 15.28 16.30
N GLY A 113 10.76 14.98 15.10
CA GLY A 113 11.47 15.93 14.25
C GLY A 113 10.68 16.17 12.96
N TYR A 114 10.82 17.34 12.37
CA TYR A 114 10.15 17.66 11.10
C TYR A 114 11.18 18.17 10.12
N VAL A 115 11.15 17.62 8.91
CA VAL A 115 12.00 18.04 7.80
C VAL A 115 11.12 18.41 6.62
N PHE A 116 11.41 19.55 6.00
CA PHE A 116 10.79 19.93 4.74
C PHE A 116 11.69 19.43 3.60
N VAL A 117 11.13 18.58 2.75
CA VAL A 117 11.81 18.04 1.57
C VAL A 117 11.27 18.75 0.34
N GLU A 118 12.11 19.52 -0.33
CA GLU A 118 11.80 20.14 -1.61
C GLU A 118 11.73 19.06 -2.70
N THR A 119 10.55 18.86 -3.28
CA THR A 119 10.29 17.82 -4.28
C THR A 119 10.32 18.35 -5.71
N GLY A 120 10.41 19.67 -5.90
CA GLY A 120 10.57 20.29 -7.20
C GLY A 120 10.60 21.82 -7.12
N GLN A 121 11.34 22.42 -8.05
CA GLN A 121 11.41 23.86 -8.25
C GLN A 121 10.94 24.17 -9.67
N GLU A 122 9.77 24.79 -9.84
CA GLU A 122 9.37 25.35 -11.14
C GLU A 122 9.81 26.81 -11.21
N SER A 123 10.68 27.10 -12.19
CA SER A 123 11.15 28.45 -12.50
C SER A 123 10.60 28.83 -13.87
N THR A 124 9.58 29.69 -13.93
CA THR A 124 9.16 30.30 -15.19
C THR A 124 9.92 31.61 -15.38
N ASP A 125 10.73 31.69 -16.43
CA ASP A 125 11.38 32.94 -16.82
C ASP A 125 10.35 33.93 -17.37
N LYS A 126 10.33 35.14 -16.83
CA LYS A 126 9.59 36.25 -17.43
C LYS A 126 10.37 36.74 -18.65
N PHE A 127 9.95 36.37 -19.86
CA PHE A 127 10.57 36.78 -21.13
C PHE A 127 10.58 38.31 -21.39
N VAL A 128 10.11 39.16 -20.46
CA VAL A 128 10.04 40.62 -20.64
C VAL A 128 10.40 41.45 -19.38
N SER A 129 10.77 40.83 -18.25
CA SER A 129 11.24 41.59 -17.06
C SER A 129 12.19 40.76 -16.20
N THR A 130 13.30 41.36 -15.76
CA THR A 130 14.34 40.78 -14.89
C THR A 130 13.81 40.37 -13.51
N GLY A 131 13.08 39.27 -13.42
CA GLY A 131 12.63 38.69 -12.17
C GLY A 131 12.26 37.23 -12.36
N GLN A 132 13.08 36.35 -11.78
CA GLN A 132 12.81 34.92 -11.70
C GLN A 132 11.78 34.70 -10.57
N ARG A 133 10.68 34.00 -10.86
CA ARG A 133 9.71 33.59 -9.82
C ARG A 133 9.81 32.07 -9.64
N ILE A 134 10.15 31.67 -8.42
CA ILE A 134 10.35 30.26 -8.04
C ILE A 134 9.07 29.79 -7.32
N ALA A 135 8.39 28.78 -7.86
CA ALA A 135 7.38 28.02 -7.14
C ALA A 135 8.05 26.78 -6.53
N VAL A 136 8.14 26.74 -5.20
CA VAL A 136 8.67 25.59 -4.45
C VAL A 136 7.51 24.63 -4.19
N THR A 137 7.64 23.40 -4.68
CA THR A 137 6.78 22.28 -4.30
C THR A 137 7.58 21.39 -3.36
N GLY A 138 7.02 21.09 -2.19
CA GLY A 138 7.70 20.27 -1.19
C GLY A 138 6.74 19.60 -0.24
N LYS A 139 7.27 18.63 0.50
CA LYS A 139 6.52 17.89 1.52
C LYS A 139 7.20 17.97 2.87
N THR A 140 6.41 18.12 3.93
CA THR A 140 6.90 18.03 5.30
C THR A 140 6.80 16.58 5.75
N VAL A 141 7.93 16.00 6.12
CA VAL A 141 8.02 14.65 6.69
C VAL A 141 8.29 14.79 8.18
N GLY A 142 7.43 14.19 9.01
CA GLY A 142 7.67 14.02 10.43
C GLY A 142 8.43 12.73 10.69
N ILE A 143 9.52 12.81 11.43
CA ILE A 143 10.32 11.68 11.90
C ILE A 143 10.01 11.49 13.39
N TYR A 144 9.45 10.34 13.73
CA TYR A 144 8.98 10.04 15.09
C TYR A 144 9.78 8.87 15.66
N LEU A 145 10.37 9.08 16.82
CA LEU A 145 11.06 8.05 17.59
C LEU A 145 10.23 7.66 18.79
N PHE A 146 9.96 6.37 18.90
CA PHE A 146 9.25 5.76 20.00
C PHE A 146 10.20 4.89 20.83
N ARG A 147 9.95 4.89 22.14
CA ARG A 147 10.53 3.93 23.07
C ARG A 147 9.47 2.92 23.47
N ARG A 148 9.86 1.67 23.68
CA ARG A 148 8.96 0.66 24.21
C ARG A 148 8.46 1.08 25.60
N ALA A 149 7.15 1.05 25.81
CA ALA A 149 6.57 1.27 27.13
C ALA A 149 6.92 0.10 28.04
N GLU A 150 7.38 0.40 29.26
CA GLU A 150 7.51 -0.62 30.29
C GLU A 150 6.11 -0.96 30.80
N ALA A 151 5.83 -2.26 30.95
CA ALA A 151 4.54 -2.77 31.42
C ALA A 151 4.29 -2.45 32.90
#